data_AF-A0A1J3JCV2-F1
#
_entry.id   AF-A0A1J3JCV2-F1
#
_cell.length_a   1.000
_cell.length_b   1.000
_cell.length_c   1.000
_cell.angle_alpha   90.00
_cell.angle_beta   90.00
_cell.angle_gamma   90.00
#
_symmetry.space_group_name_H-M   'P 1'
#
loop_
_entity.id
_entity.type
_entity.pdbx_description
1 polymer ?
#
loop_
_entity_poly.entity_id
_entity_poly.type
_entity_poly.pdbx_seq_one_letter_code
_entity_poly.pdbx_strand_id
1 'polypeptide(L)'
;MLLSLIIFHTSEYILVIAIHGASNVTPSSLLISKHYAFAMLAAVLEYLTEIILFPELKQHVWISNFGLVMIVVGEIIRKTSIITAGRSFTHLIKINHEESHTLVTHGVYRLMRHPSYCGFLIWSVGTQVMLCNPVSTAVFAVVVWRFFAQRIPYEE
;
A
#
# COMPACT_ATOMS: atom_id res chain seq x y z
N MET A 1 -0.74 -7.75 -11.91
CA MET A 1 0.24 -6.99 -11.09
C MET A 1 0.47 -5.59 -11.64
N LEU A 2 0.91 -5.41 -12.89
CA LEU A 2 1.22 -4.06 -13.41
C LEU A 2 0.03 -3.09 -13.30
N LEU A 3 -1.17 -3.55 -13.66
CA LEU A 3 -2.39 -2.76 -13.52
C LEU A 3 -2.66 -2.32 -12.08
N SER A 4 -2.44 -3.20 -11.08
CA SER A 4 -2.65 -2.83 -9.68
C SER A 4 -1.64 -1.80 -9.19
N LEU A 5 -0.39 -1.85 -9.66
CA LEU A 5 0.61 -0.82 -9.37
C LEU A 5 0.22 0.53 -9.98
N ILE A 6 -0.19 0.54 -11.25
CA ILE A 6 -0.63 1.76 -11.94
C ILE A 6 -1.82 2.36 -11.21
N ILE A 7 -2.87 1.57 -10.94
CA ILE A 7 -4.06 2.04 -10.22
C ILE A 7 -3.67 2.58 -8.85
N PHE A 8 -2.87 1.83 -8.08
CA PHE A 8 -2.44 2.24 -6.75
C PHE A 8 -1.75 3.60 -6.77
N HIS A 9 -0.67 3.74 -7.54
CA HIS A 9 0.15 4.94 -7.51
C HIS A 9 -0.55 6.15 -8.13
N THR A 10 -1.30 5.95 -9.22
CA THR A 10 -2.00 7.06 -9.90
C THR A 10 -3.20 7.55 -9.09
N SER A 11 -4.03 6.65 -8.56
CA SER A 11 -5.19 7.04 -7.75
C SER A 11 -4.76 7.72 -6.45
N GLU A 12 -3.70 7.24 -5.81
CA GLU A 12 -3.10 7.88 -4.64
C GLU A 12 -2.69 9.32 -4.95
N TYR A 13 -1.91 9.49 -6.02
CA TYR A 13 -1.41 10.80 -6.44
C TYR A 13 -2.54 11.77 -6.78
N ILE A 14 -3.57 11.30 -7.50
CA ILE A 14 -4.74 12.09 -7.86
C ILE A 14 -5.53 12.50 -6.61
N LEU A 15 -5.75 11.59 -5.65
CA LEU A 15 -6.46 11.90 -4.41
C LEU A 15 -5.72 12.96 -3.59
N VAL A 16 -4.39 12.85 -3.48
CA VAL A 16 -3.58 13.83 -2.75
C VAL A 16 -3.64 15.19 -3.44
N ILE A 17 -3.58 15.25 -4.78
CA ILE A 17 -3.78 16.50 -5.53
C ILE A 17 -5.17 17.08 -5.30
N ALA A 18 -6.21 16.26 -5.33
CA ALA A 18 -7.58 16.71 -5.14
C ALA A 18 -7.82 17.28 -3.73
N ILE A 19 -7.14 16.75 -2.71
CA ILE A 19 -7.29 17.17 -1.31
C ILE A 19 -6.43 18.40 -0.98
N HIS A 20 -5.17 18.39 -1.40
CA HIS A 20 -4.15 19.37 -0.97
C HIS A 20 -3.81 20.42 -2.03
N GLY A 21 -4.27 20.24 -3.27
CA GLY A 21 -3.98 21.11 -4.40
C GLY A 21 -2.65 20.79 -5.06
N ALA A 22 -2.59 20.94 -6.40
CA ALA A 22 -1.43 20.55 -7.20
C ALA A 22 -0.12 21.27 -6.82
N SER A 23 -0.20 22.50 -6.30
CA SER A 23 0.97 23.28 -5.86
C SER A 23 1.67 22.69 -4.63
N ASN A 24 0.97 21.86 -3.85
CA ASN A 24 1.47 21.28 -2.59
C ASN A 24 1.90 19.81 -2.75
N VAL A 25 1.87 19.27 -3.98
CA VAL A 25 2.18 17.87 -4.27
C VAL A 25 3.47 17.78 -5.07
N THR A 26 4.35 16.86 -4.67
CA THR A 26 5.60 16.59 -5.38
C THR A 26 5.58 15.18 -5.97
N PRO A 27 6.48 14.84 -6.90
CA PRO A 27 6.59 13.47 -7.42
C PRO A 27 6.82 12.40 -6.33
N SER A 28 7.34 12.78 -5.16
CA SER A 28 7.48 11.86 -4.02
C SER A 28 6.14 11.34 -3.49
N SER A 29 5.04 12.04 -3.75
CA SER A 29 3.67 11.60 -3.42
C SER A 29 3.21 10.40 -4.24
N LEU A 30 3.94 9.99 -5.29
CA LEU A 30 3.73 8.70 -5.95
C LEU A 30 4.12 7.51 -5.07
N LEU A 31 4.82 7.72 -3.94
CA LEU A 31 5.26 6.66 -3.03
C LEU A 31 6.23 5.64 -3.65
N ILE A 32 6.97 6.05 -4.69
CA ILE A 32 8.00 5.22 -5.34
C ILE A 32 9.36 5.62 -4.77
N SER A 33 9.78 4.97 -3.69
CA SER A 33 11.11 5.15 -3.11
C SER A 33 12.15 4.21 -3.74
N LYS A 34 13.44 4.48 -3.52
CA LYS A 34 14.53 3.58 -3.96
C LYS A 34 14.41 2.18 -3.35
N HIS A 35 14.11 2.11 -2.05
CA HIS A 35 13.90 0.84 -1.34
C HIS A 35 12.70 0.06 -1.89
N TYR A 36 11.61 0.77 -2.19
CA TYR A 36 10.44 0.17 -2.83
C TYR A 36 10.77 -0.37 -4.23
N ALA A 37 11.46 0.41 -5.06
CA ALA A 37 11.87 -0.03 -6.39
C ALA A 37 12.76 -1.28 -6.33
N PHE A 38 13.69 -1.34 -5.37
CA PHE A 38 14.52 -2.52 -5.14
C PHE A 38 13.69 -3.74 -4.73
N ALA A 39 12.75 -3.59 -3.79
CA ALA A 39 11.86 -4.68 -3.38
C ALA A 39 11.00 -5.21 -4.54
N MET A 40 10.50 -4.31 -5.39
CA MET A 40 9.75 -4.68 -6.60
C MET A 40 10.63 -5.40 -7.62
N LEU A 41 11.88 -4.97 -7.80
CA LEU A 41 12.83 -5.65 -8.68
C LEU A 41 13.13 -7.06 -8.17
N ALA A 42 13.37 -7.23 -6.87
CA ALA A 42 13.58 -8.53 -6.25
C ALA A 42 12.37 -9.47 -6.46
N ALA A 43 11.15 -8.96 -6.29
CA ALA A 43 9.92 -9.72 -6.54
C ALA A 43 9.77 -10.17 -8.00
N VAL A 44 10.15 -9.31 -8.96
CA VAL A 44 10.15 -9.67 -10.38
C VAL A 44 11.21 -10.75 -10.65
N LEU A 45 12.40 -10.63 -10.07
CA LEU A 45 13.47 -11.63 -10.23
C LEU A 45 13.09 -12.99 -9.63
N GLU A 46 12.44 -13.00 -8.47
CA GLU A 46 11.88 -14.23 -7.87
C GLU A 46 10.87 -14.86 -8.83
N TYR A 47 9.90 -14.10 -9.31
CA TYR A 47 8.89 -14.62 -10.24
C TYR A 47 9.50 -15.22 -11.50
N LEU A 48 10.45 -14.50 -12.13
CA LEU A 48 11.13 -14.95 -13.35
C LEU A 48 11.99 -16.20 -13.11
N THR A 49 12.61 -16.30 -11.94
CA THR A 49 13.41 -17.48 -11.59
C THR A 49 12.50 -18.69 -11.35
N GLU A 50 11.42 -18.50 -10.59
CA GLU A 50 10.50 -19.58 -10.23
C GLU A 50 9.65 -20.06 -11.40
N ILE A 51 9.26 -19.20 -12.35
CA ILE A 51 8.52 -19.67 -13.53
C ILE A 51 9.39 -20.55 -14.45
N ILE A 52 10.72 -20.35 -14.44
CA ILE A 52 11.66 -21.16 -15.22
C ILE A 52 11.98 -22.47 -14.49
N LEU A 53 12.20 -22.42 -13.17
CA LEU A 53 12.64 -23.59 -12.38
C LEU A 53 11.50 -24.43 -11.81
N PHE A 54 10.37 -23.81 -11.47
CA PHE A 54 9.22 -24.39 -10.75
C PHE A 54 7.88 -23.86 -11.31
N PRO A 55 7.58 -24.08 -12.61
CA PRO A 55 6.39 -23.51 -13.25
C PRO A 55 5.06 -23.92 -12.57
N GLU A 56 5.01 -25.09 -11.92
CA GLU A 56 3.85 -25.60 -11.20
C GLU A 56 3.41 -24.65 -10.07
N LEU A 57 4.36 -23.97 -9.43
CA LEU A 57 4.09 -23.01 -8.36
C LEU A 57 3.21 -21.84 -8.86
N LYS A 58 3.41 -21.44 -10.12
CA LYS A 58 2.69 -20.31 -10.74
C LYS A 58 1.33 -20.72 -11.30
N GLN A 59 1.02 -22.01 -11.35
CA GLN A 59 -0.25 -22.54 -11.84
C GLN A 59 -1.34 -22.63 -10.76
N HIS A 60 -1.04 -22.29 -9.51
CA HIS A 60 -2.02 -22.24 -8.43
C HIS A 60 -2.98 -21.05 -8.57
N VAL A 61 -3.92 -21.15 -9.51
CA VAL A 61 -4.89 -20.09 -9.86
C VAL A 61 -5.69 -19.61 -8.65
N TRP A 62 -6.03 -20.51 -7.72
CA TRP A 62 -6.77 -20.14 -6.51
C TRP A 62 -5.96 -19.20 -5.59
N ILE A 63 -4.64 -19.41 -5.48
CA ILE A 63 -3.74 -18.51 -4.73
C ILE A 63 -3.68 -17.16 -5.45
N SER A 64 -3.52 -17.17 -6.77
CA SER A 64 -3.47 -15.95 -7.57
C SER A 64 -4.74 -15.11 -7.41
N ASN A 65 -5.90 -15.76 -7.50
CA ASN A 65 -7.22 -15.12 -7.31
C ASN A 65 -7.40 -14.59 -5.88
N PHE A 66 -6.93 -15.32 -4.87
CA PHE A 66 -6.94 -14.84 -3.49
C PHE A 66 -6.08 -13.58 -3.34
N GLY A 67 -4.89 -13.54 -3.93
CA GLY A 67 -4.05 -12.34 -3.99
C GLY A 67 -4.73 -11.16 -4.70
N LEU A 68 -5.47 -11.41 -5.77
CA LEU A 68 -6.28 -10.39 -6.44
C LEU A 68 -7.37 -9.81 -5.51
N VAL A 69 -8.08 -10.67 -4.77
CA VAL A 69 -9.06 -10.23 -3.77
C VAL A 69 -8.39 -9.37 -2.70
N MET A 70 -7.22 -9.78 -2.20
CA MET A 70 -6.44 -8.97 -1.25
C MET A 70 -6.08 -7.60 -1.83
N ILE A 71 -5.61 -7.53 -3.07
CA ILE A 71 -5.30 -6.26 -3.74
C ILE A 71 -6.53 -5.35 -3.76
N VAL A 72 -7.68 -5.85 -4.19
CA VAL A 72 -8.92 -5.06 -4.29
C VAL A 72 -9.37 -4.57 -2.92
N VAL A 73 -9.38 -5.45 -1.91
CA VAL A 73 -9.78 -5.10 -0.55
C VAL A 73 -8.82 -4.07 0.07
N GLY A 74 -7.51 -4.29 -0.05
CA GLY A 74 -6.50 -3.36 0.45
C GLY A 74 -6.60 -1.99 -0.21
N GLU A 75 -6.87 -1.96 -1.51
CA GLU A 75 -7.08 -0.73 -2.27
C GLU A 75 -8.32 0.03 -1.78
N ILE A 76 -9.46 -0.65 -1.63
CA ILE A 76 -10.68 -0.02 -1.11
C ILE A 76 -10.44 0.57 0.28
N ILE A 77 -9.89 -0.22 1.22
CA ILE A 77 -9.61 0.24 2.58
C ILE A 77 -8.72 1.49 2.56
N ARG A 78 -7.65 1.47 1.77
CA ARG A 78 -6.71 2.58 1.67
C ARG A 78 -7.39 3.82 1.09
N LYS A 79 -8.08 3.70 -0.04
CA LYS A 79 -8.69 4.86 -0.71
C LYS A 79 -9.82 5.45 0.13
N THR A 80 -10.64 4.61 0.75
CA THR A 80 -11.66 5.09 1.69
C THR A 80 -11.04 5.77 2.91
N SER A 81 -9.89 5.31 3.42
CA SER A 81 -9.21 6.01 4.52
C SER A 81 -8.68 7.40 4.14
N ILE A 82 -8.18 7.57 2.91
CA ILE A 82 -7.71 8.86 2.39
C ILE A 82 -8.90 9.80 2.22
N ILE A 83 -9.97 9.32 1.59
CA ILE A 83 -11.20 10.11 1.36
C ILE A 83 -11.85 10.52 2.69
N THR A 84 -11.93 9.60 3.66
CA THR A 84 -12.55 9.88 4.97
C THR A 84 -11.71 10.85 5.80
N ALA A 85 -10.37 10.75 5.74
CA ALA A 85 -9.50 11.69 6.45
C ALA A 85 -9.40 13.06 5.76
N GLY A 86 -9.58 13.12 4.44
CA GLY A 86 -9.55 14.37 3.67
C GLY A 86 -8.26 15.15 3.94
N ARG A 87 -8.40 16.42 4.34
CA ARG A 87 -7.25 17.31 4.62
C ARG A 87 -6.39 16.86 5.80
N SER A 88 -6.92 16.04 6.70
CA SER A 88 -6.13 15.43 7.79
C SER A 88 -5.18 14.33 7.27
N PHE A 89 -5.38 13.81 6.06
CA PHE A 89 -4.49 12.78 5.50
C PHE A 89 -3.20 13.38 4.96
N THR A 90 -2.06 12.87 5.42
CA THR A 90 -0.73 13.31 4.95
C THR A 90 0.21 12.11 4.78
N HIS A 91 1.07 12.13 3.75
CA HIS A 91 2.03 11.04 3.52
C HIS A 91 3.19 11.08 4.53
N LEU A 92 3.55 12.28 4.98
CA LEU A 92 4.57 12.52 6.00
C LEU A 92 3.88 12.84 7.31
N ILE A 93 4.35 12.26 8.42
CA ILE A 93 3.84 12.57 9.75
C ILE A 93 4.03 14.06 9.99
N LYS A 94 2.92 14.76 10.29
CA LYS A 94 2.95 16.15 10.73
C LYS A 94 3.18 16.19 12.24
N ILE A 95 4.28 16.79 12.65
CA ILE A 95 4.65 16.97 14.06
C ILE A 95 4.01 18.26 14.63
N ASN A 96 3.69 19.22 13.77
CA ASN A 96 3.07 20.49 14.16
C ASN A 96 1.56 20.46 13.89
N HIS A 97 0.78 20.92 14.87
CA HIS A 97 -0.66 21.05 14.75
C HIS A 97 -1.00 22.21 13.79
N GLU A 98 -1.70 21.91 12.71
CA GLU A 98 -2.30 22.90 11.82
C GLU A 98 -3.80 23.01 12.13
N GLU A 99 -4.39 24.19 12.06
CA GLU A 99 -5.84 24.39 12.33
C GLU A 99 -6.75 23.54 11.43
N SER A 100 -6.24 23.11 10.27
CA SER A 100 -6.92 22.23 9.32
C SER A 100 -6.87 20.75 9.71
N HIS A 101 -6.03 20.36 10.67
CA HIS A 101 -5.86 18.99 11.12
C HIS A 101 -6.86 18.68 12.24
N THR A 102 -7.90 17.94 11.89
CA THR A 102 -8.92 17.51 12.86
C THR A 102 -8.89 16.00 13.07
N LEU A 103 -9.22 15.56 14.29
CA LEU A 103 -9.29 14.14 14.61
C LEU A 103 -10.48 13.49 13.89
N VAL A 104 -10.20 12.44 13.12
CA VAL A 104 -11.20 11.72 12.32
C VAL A 104 -11.53 10.38 12.98
N THR A 105 -12.76 10.23 13.48
CA THR A 105 -13.22 9.01 14.19
C THR A 105 -14.44 8.34 13.54
N HIS A 106 -14.89 8.83 12.38
CA HIS A 106 -16.04 8.31 11.65
C HIS A 106 -15.61 7.48 10.43
N GLY A 107 -16.59 6.82 9.79
CA GLY A 107 -16.32 5.95 8.63
C GLY A 107 -15.39 4.78 8.98
N VAL A 108 -14.38 4.53 8.15
CA VAL A 108 -13.42 3.43 8.36
C VAL A 108 -12.57 3.61 9.64
N TYR A 109 -12.40 4.85 10.12
CA TYR A 109 -11.67 5.14 11.36
C TYR A 109 -12.42 4.70 12.63
N ARG A 110 -13.72 4.38 12.53
CA ARG A 110 -14.47 3.77 13.64
C ARG A 110 -14.08 2.30 13.86
N LEU A 111 -13.54 1.64 12.84
CA LEU A 111 -13.17 0.22 12.89
C LEU A 111 -11.71 0.02 13.35
N MET A 112 -10.81 0.92 12.95
CA MET A 112 -9.40 0.90 13.33
C MET A 112 -8.77 2.29 13.26
N ARG A 113 -7.73 2.54 14.05
CA ARG A 113 -7.04 3.84 14.12
C ARG A 113 -6.23 4.18 12.86
N HIS A 114 -5.67 3.16 12.20
CA HIS A 114 -4.77 3.32 11.05
C HIS A 114 -5.23 2.54 9.80
N PRO A 115 -6.42 2.83 9.24
CA PRO A 115 -6.96 2.08 8.11
C PRO A 115 -6.11 2.20 6.83
N SER A 116 -5.47 3.34 6.59
CA SER A 116 -4.57 3.51 5.44
C SER A 116 -3.38 2.54 5.45
N TYR A 117 -2.83 2.28 6.64
CA TYR A 117 -1.70 1.38 6.84
C TYR A 117 -2.13 -0.07 6.68
N CYS A 118 -3.29 -0.43 7.23
CA CYS A 118 -3.90 -1.74 7.03
C CYS A 118 -4.14 -2.02 5.54
N GLY A 119 -4.75 -1.06 4.82
CA GLY A 119 -5.00 -1.17 3.37
C GLY A 119 -3.69 -1.37 2.58
N PHE A 120 -2.64 -0.61 2.91
CA PHE A 120 -1.33 -0.76 2.27
C PHE A 120 -0.69 -2.13 2.52
N LEU A 121 -0.74 -2.63 3.75
CA LEU A 121 -0.20 -3.94 4.10
C LEU A 121 -0.92 -5.05 3.32
N ILE A 122 -2.25 -5.05 3.33
CA ILE A 122 -3.05 -6.05 2.60
C ILE A 122 -2.76 -5.97 1.10
N TRP A 123 -2.77 -4.77 0.51
CA TRP A 123 -2.50 -4.57 -0.90
C TRP A 123 -1.10 -5.05 -1.30
N SER A 124 -0.07 -4.61 -0.57
CA SER A 124 1.33 -4.92 -0.89
C SER A 124 1.62 -6.41 -0.80
N VAL A 125 1.15 -7.09 0.24
CA VAL A 125 1.25 -8.56 0.37
C VAL A 125 0.43 -9.25 -0.72
N GLY A 126 -0.78 -8.77 -0.99
CA GLY A 126 -1.66 -9.29 -2.03
C GLY A 126 -1.01 -9.31 -3.43
N THR A 127 -0.17 -8.32 -3.75
CA THR A 127 0.59 -8.33 -5.02
C THR A 127 1.52 -9.53 -5.15
N GLN A 128 2.15 -9.98 -4.07
CA GLN A 128 3.09 -11.09 -4.06
C GLN A 128 2.36 -12.45 -4.01
N VAL A 129 1.26 -12.52 -3.27
CA VAL A 129 0.37 -13.69 -3.26
C VAL A 129 -0.22 -13.91 -4.65
N MET A 130 -0.64 -12.85 -5.35
CA MET A 130 -1.18 -12.96 -6.70
C MET A 130 -0.16 -13.53 -7.71
N LEU A 131 1.13 -13.24 -7.50
CA LEU A 131 2.24 -13.77 -8.29
C LEU A 131 2.72 -15.17 -7.83
N CYS A 132 2.11 -15.72 -6.79
CA CYS A 132 2.55 -16.95 -6.13
C CYS A 132 4.05 -16.89 -5.76
N ASN A 133 4.54 -15.74 -5.27
CA ASN A 133 5.93 -15.52 -4.85
C ASN A 133 6.06 -15.77 -3.34
N PRO A 134 6.46 -16.96 -2.87
CA PRO A 134 6.46 -17.28 -1.44
C PRO A 134 7.45 -16.44 -0.64
N VAL A 135 8.66 -16.16 -1.17
CA VAL A 135 9.70 -15.43 -0.46
C VAL A 135 9.32 -13.95 -0.38
N SER A 136 8.96 -13.33 -1.50
CA SER A 136 8.51 -11.92 -1.50
C SER A 136 7.25 -11.72 -0.69
N THR A 137 6.33 -12.68 -0.64
CA THR A 137 5.14 -12.60 0.23
C THR A 137 5.55 -12.46 1.70
N ALA A 138 6.45 -13.31 2.18
CA ALA A 138 6.93 -13.25 3.56
C ALA A 138 7.72 -11.95 3.83
N VAL A 139 8.61 -11.57 2.91
CA VAL A 139 9.42 -10.36 3.04
C VAL A 139 8.55 -9.11 3.07
N PHE A 140 7.60 -8.95 2.14
CA PHE A 140 6.69 -7.81 2.11
C PHE A 140 5.85 -7.74 3.39
N ALA A 141 5.30 -8.87 3.85
CA ALA A 141 4.52 -8.92 5.07
C ALA A 141 5.33 -8.44 6.29
N VAL A 142 6.55 -8.96 6.48
CA VAL A 142 7.39 -8.61 7.63
C VAL A 142 7.90 -7.18 7.55
N VAL A 143 8.41 -6.75 6.39
CA VAL A 143 9.01 -5.42 6.22
C VAL A 143 7.95 -4.34 6.37
N VAL A 144 6.79 -4.48 5.72
CA VAL A 144 5.72 -3.49 5.79
C VAL A 144 5.08 -3.47 7.19
N TRP A 145 4.87 -4.63 7.81
CA TRP A 145 4.40 -4.70 9.18
C TRP A 145 5.37 -4.00 10.15
N ARG A 146 6.67 -4.28 10.07
CA ARG A 146 7.68 -3.63 10.92
C ARG A 146 7.73 -2.13 10.69
N PHE A 147 7.66 -1.69 9.44
CA PHE A 147 7.64 -0.27 9.10
C PHE A 147 6.47 0.45 9.81
N PHE A 148 5.25 -0.10 9.74
CA PHE A 148 4.10 0.51 10.41
C PHE A 148 4.11 0.32 11.93
N ALA A 149 4.59 -0.80 12.45
CA ALA A 149 4.72 -1.04 13.89
C ALA A 149 5.68 -0.05 14.54
N GLN A 150 6.72 0.37 13.83
CA GLN A 150 7.63 1.43 14.28
C GLN A 150 7.00 2.81 14.10
N ARG A 151 6.28 3.05 13.00
CA ARG A 151 5.72 4.37 12.66
C ARG A 151 4.55 4.77 13.55
N ILE A 152 3.63 3.84 13.85
CA ILE A 152 2.39 4.11 14.60
C ILE A 152 2.66 4.77 15.96
N PRO A 153 3.60 4.29 16.81
CA PRO A 153 3.91 4.92 18.09
C PRO A 153 4.49 6.34 18.00
N TYR A 154 5.07 6.74 16.86
CA TYR A 154 5.54 8.12 16.66
C TYR A 154 4.45 9.05 16.14
N GLU A 155 3.34 8.50 15.65
CA GLU A 155 2.22 9.23 15.07
C GLU A 155 1.04 9.38 16.04
N GLU A 156 0.92 8.47 17.01
CA GLU A 156 0.00 8.57 18.17
C GLU A 156 0.57 9.46 19.27
#